data_AF-A0A1F7HED7-F1
#
_entry.id   AF-A0A1F7HED7-F1
#
_cell.length_a   1.000
_cell.length_b   1.000
_cell.length_c   1.000
_cell.angle_alpha   90.00
_cell.angle_beta   90.00
_cell.angle_gamma   90.00
#
_symmetry.space_group_name_H-M   'P 1'
#
loop_
_entity.id
_entity.type
_entity.pdbx_description
1 polymer ?
#
loop_
_entity_poly.entity_id
_entity_poly.type
_entity_poly.pdbx_seq_one_letter_code
_entity_poly.pdbx_strand_id
1 'polypeptide(L)'
;MDRRKIEQITASLAVILLFCMTFIGILVIGDGFFSWDIFPPEIEKILAFIMASCAVIIFSSVLVNVMLNLSIIAINSDIFLRNHDSQEKKHTK
;
A
#
# COMPACT_ATOMS: atom_id res chain seq x y z
N MET A 1 -12.92 5.42 14.27
CA MET A 1 -12.61 4.36 13.29
C MET A 1 -11.32 3.69 13.73
N ASP A 2 -11.29 2.36 13.73
CA ASP A 2 -10.18 1.58 14.30
C ASP A 2 -9.00 1.53 13.32
N ARG A 3 -7.81 2.01 13.72
CA ARG A 3 -6.64 2.14 12.82
C ARG A 3 -6.22 0.80 12.23
N ARG A 4 -6.31 -0.27 13.01
CA ARG A 4 -6.05 -1.65 12.56
C ARG A 4 -6.96 -2.07 11.40
N LYS A 5 -8.23 -1.66 11.45
CA LYS A 5 -9.18 -1.97 10.37
C LYS A 5 -8.84 -1.20 9.10
N ILE A 6 -8.40 0.05 9.23
CA ILE A 6 -7.96 0.85 8.07
C ILE A 6 -6.77 0.17 7.42
N GLU A 7 -5.73 -0.14 8.20
CA GLU A 7 -4.51 -0.81 7.70
C GLU A 7 -4.82 -2.14 7.02
N GLN A 8 -5.69 -2.96 7.61
CA GLN A 8 -6.09 -4.24 7.03
C GLN A 8 -6.86 -4.07 5.70
N ILE A 9 -7.75 -3.07 5.63
CA ILE A 9 -8.50 -2.78 4.40
C ILE A 9 -7.57 -2.24 3.31
N THR A 10 -6.70 -1.27 3.61
CA THR A 10 -5.76 -0.70 2.64
C THR A 10 -4.73 -1.72 2.18
N ALA A 11 -4.22 -2.56 3.08
CA ALA A 11 -3.32 -3.66 2.71
C ALA A 11 -4.01 -4.70 1.82
N SER A 12 -5.20 -5.16 2.20
CA SER A 12 -5.97 -6.13 1.41
C SER A 12 -6.33 -5.58 0.02
N LEU A 13 -6.79 -4.33 -0.03
CA LEU A 13 -7.11 -3.64 -1.29
C LEU A 13 -5.88 -3.51 -2.20
N ALA A 14 -4.74 -3.10 -1.64
CA ALA A 14 -3.50 -2.97 -2.41
C ALA A 14 -3.05 -4.32 -2.99
N VAL A 15 -3.11 -5.40 -2.21
CA VAL A 15 -2.74 -6.75 -2.66
C VAL A 15 -3.66 -7.23 -3.78
N ILE A 16 -4.97 -7.06 -3.64
CA ILE A 16 -5.94 -7.45 -4.66
C ILE A 16 -5.72 -6.66 -5.95
N LEU A 17 -5.57 -5.33 -5.85
CA LEU A 17 -5.31 -4.48 -7.00
C LEU A 17 -4.00 -4.85 -7.70
N LEU A 18 -2.94 -5.13 -6.94
CA LEU A 18 -1.65 -5.51 -7.48
C LEU A 18 -1.69 -6.87 -8.18
N PHE A 19 -2.45 -7.83 -7.65
CA PHE A 19 -2.70 -9.10 -8.31
C PHE A 19 -3.44 -8.91 -9.65
N CYS A 20 -4.54 -8.17 -9.65
CA CYS A 20 -5.28 -7.84 -10.88
C CYS A 20 -4.40 -7.09 -11.89
N MET A 21 -3.63 -6.12 -11.44
CA MET A 21 -2.74 -5.32 -12.29
C MET A 21 -1.62 -6.17 -12.90
N THR A 22 -1.09 -7.15 -12.16
CA THR A 22 -0.07 -8.08 -12.67
C THR A 22 -0.66 -8.95 -13.78
N PHE A 23 -1.85 -9.52 -13.57
CA PHE A 23 -2.50 -10.36 -14.57
C PHE A 23 -2.80 -9.57 -15.86
N ILE A 24 -3.40 -8.38 -15.72
CA ILE A 24 -3.69 -7.50 -16.85
C ILE A 24 -2.39 -7.06 -17.54
N GLY A 25 -1.36 -6.69 -16.76
CA GLY A 25 -0.06 -6.29 -17.30
C GLY A 25 0.59 -7.37 -18.15
N ILE A 26 0.53 -8.64 -17.73
CA ILE A 26 1.04 -9.77 -18.52
C ILE A 26 0.25 -9.91 -19.83
N LEU A 27 -1.08 -9.78 -19.79
CA LEU A 27 -1.91 -9.86 -20.99
C LEU A 27 -1.59 -8.73 -21.98
N VAL A 28 -1.44 -7.50 -21.51
CA VAL A 28 -1.10 -6.34 -22.35
C VAL A 28 0.29 -6.49 -22.97
N ILE A 29 1.28 -6.89 -22.17
CA ILE A 29 2.63 -7.13 -22.67
C ILE A 29 2.63 -8.28 -23.68
N GLY A 30 1.90 -9.36 -23.39
CA GLY A 30 1.75 -10.50 -24.30
C GLY A 30 1.12 -10.10 -25.63
N ASP A 31 0.05 -9.32 -25.59
CA ASP A 31 -0.64 -8.83 -26.79
C ASP A 31 0.30 -7.97 -27.66
N GLY A 32 1.06 -7.06 -27.03
CA GLY A 32 2.03 -6.21 -27.74
C GLY A 32 3.22 -6.98 -28.31
N PHE A 33 3.76 -7.97 -27.59
CA PHE A 33 4.93 -8.75 -28.04
C PHE A 33 4.60 -9.81 -29.09
N PHE A 34 3.46 -10.48 -28.94
CA PHE A 34 3.08 -11.58 -29.82
C PHE A 34 2.07 -11.16 -30.89
N SER A 35 1.65 -9.88 -30.91
CA SER A 35 0.65 -9.33 -31.83
C SER A 35 -0.61 -10.20 -31.88
N TRP A 36 -1.09 -10.61 -30.71
CA TRP A 36 -2.24 -11.50 -30.59
C TRP A 36 -3.57 -10.83 -30.95
N ASP A 37 -3.59 -9.49 -31.06
CA ASP A 37 -4.75 -8.67 -31.42
C ASP A 37 -5.96 -8.96 -30.50
N ILE A 38 -5.67 -9.19 -29.21
CA ILE A 38 -6.67 -9.57 -28.20
C ILE A 38 -7.54 -8.37 -27.84
N PHE A 39 -6.98 -7.16 -27.85
CA PHE A 39 -7.67 -5.95 -27.44
C PHE A 39 -7.77 -4.94 -28.60
N PRO A 40 -8.98 -4.45 -28.91
CA PRO A 40 -9.15 -3.34 -29.85
C PRO A 40 -8.41 -2.08 -29.38
N PRO A 41 -7.97 -1.19 -30.30
CA PRO A 41 -7.20 0.01 -29.97
C PRO A 41 -7.89 0.95 -28.96
N GLU A 42 -9.22 0.99 -28.95
CA GLU A 42 -10.01 1.78 -28.00
C GLU A 42 -9.93 1.19 -26.59
N ILE A 43 -9.97 -0.14 -26.48
CA ILE A 43 -9.91 -0.85 -25.20
C ILE A 43 -8.51 -0.75 -24.61
N GLU A 44 -7.45 -0.84 -25.43
CA GLU A 44 -6.07 -0.72 -24.98
C GLU A 44 -5.82 0.62 -24.27
N LYS A 45 -6.32 1.73 -24.83
CA LYS A 45 -6.20 3.06 -24.22
C LYS A 45 -6.94 3.17 -22.89
N ILE A 46 -8.15 2.61 -22.80
CA ILE A 46 -8.94 2.60 -21.57
C ILE A 46 -8.23 1.74 -20.51
N LEU A 47 -7.71 0.58 -20.91
CA LEU A 47 -7.00 -0.34 -20.03
C LEU A 47 -5.72 0.29 -19.48
N ALA A 48 -4.96 1.00 -20.32
CA ALA A 48 -3.79 1.75 -19.91
C ALA A 48 -4.13 2.84 -18.88
N PHE A 49 -5.23 3.56 -19.07
CA PHE A 49 -5.71 4.56 -18.10
C PHE A 49 -6.13 3.94 -16.77
N ILE A 50 -6.84 2.81 -16.80
CA ILE A 50 -7.24 2.05 -15.61
C ILE A 50 -5.99 1.55 -14.87
N MET A 51 -5.02 0.97 -15.59
CA MET A 51 -3.75 0.49 -15.04
C MET A 51 -2.98 1.61 -14.32
N ALA A 52 -2.86 2.79 -14.95
CA ALA A 52 -2.22 3.94 -14.34
C ALA A 52 -2.96 4.41 -13.07
N SER A 53 -4.30 4.45 -13.11
CA SER A 53 -5.12 4.82 -11.96
C SER A 53 -4.98 3.83 -10.80
N CYS A 54 -4.99 2.52 -11.09
CA CYS A 54 -4.75 1.48 -10.10
C CYS A 54 -3.36 1.59 -9.47
N ALA A 55 -2.32 1.91 -10.26
CA ALA A 55 -0.97 2.12 -9.75
C ALA A 55 -0.91 3.25 -8.71
N VAL A 56 -1.61 4.37 -8.97
CA VAL A 56 -1.70 5.50 -8.03
C VAL A 56 -2.41 5.09 -6.73
N ILE A 57 -3.49 4.32 -6.83
CA ILE A 57 -4.24 3.82 -5.66
C ILE A 57 -3.37 2.88 -4.82
N ILE A 58 -2.65 1.95 -5.45
CA ILE A 58 -1.72 1.03 -4.79
C ILE A 58 -0.64 1.83 -4.05
N PHE A 59 0.01 2.76 -4.75
CA PHE A 59 1.06 3.59 -4.17
C PHE A 59 0.56 4.39 -2.96
N SER A 60 -0.61 5.02 -3.10
CA SER A 60 -1.24 5.77 -2.02
C SER A 60 -1.59 4.87 -0.82
N SER A 61 -2.08 3.66 -1.07
CA SER A 61 -2.42 2.68 -0.02
C SER A 61 -1.17 2.23 0.76
N VAL A 62 -0.05 2.02 0.07
CA VAL A 62 1.24 1.71 0.70
C VAL A 62 1.72 2.88 1.56
N LEU A 63 1.62 4.12 1.08
CA LEU A 63 2.00 5.30 1.86
C LEU A 63 1.18 5.44 3.14
N VAL A 64 -0.14 5.20 3.07
CA VAL A 64 -1.01 5.19 4.26
C VAL A 64 -0.56 4.13 5.26
N ASN A 65 -0.25 2.92 4.81
CA ASN A 65 0.25 1.85 5.68
C ASN A 65 1.59 2.22 6.34
N VAL A 66 2.51 2.82 5.59
CA VAL A 66 3.78 3.32 6.15
C VAL A 66 3.53 4.40 7.20
N MET A 67 2.66 5.36 6.92
CA MET A 67 2.31 6.43 7.86
C MET A 67 1.70 5.89 9.15
N LEU A 68 0.80 4.91 9.07
CA LEU A 68 0.20 4.25 10.23
C LEU A 68 1.26 3.52 11.05
N ASN A 69 2.16 2.77 10.40
CA ASN A 69 3.26 2.07 11.07
C ASN A 69 4.23 3.03 11.77
N LEU A 70 4.63 4.12 11.11
CA LEU A 70 5.47 5.15 11.72
C LEU A 70 4.77 5.84 12.92
N SER A 71 3.46 6.09 12.82
CA SER A 71 2.69 6.66 13.92
C SER A 71 2.68 5.75 15.15
N ILE A 72 2.63 4.43 14.97
CA ILE A 72 2.68 3.46 16.09
C ILE A 72 4.07 3.46 16.73
N ILE A 73 5.12 3.45 15.92
CA ILE A 73 6.51 3.48 16.42
C ILE A 73 6.76 4.75 17.23
N ALA A 74 6.31 5.90 16.76
CA ALA A 74 6.46 7.17 17.47
C ALA A 74 5.79 7.14 18.85
N ILE A 75 4.54 6.67 18.92
CA ILE A 75 3.79 6.56 20.19
C ILE A 75 4.48 5.58 21.15
N ASN A 76 4.90 4.41 20.66
CA ASN A 76 5.55 3.41 21.49
C ASN A 76 6.92 3.88 22.00
N SER A 77 7.66 4.64 21.18
CA SER A 77 8.96 5.20 21.56
C SER A 77 8.81 6.27 22.65
N ASP A 78 7.80 7.12 22.55
CA ASP A 78 7.51 8.14 23.59
C ASP A 78 7.13 7.51 24.94
N ILE A 79 6.30 6.46 24.91
CA ILE A 79 5.93 5.69 26.10
C ILE A 79 7.17 5.01 26.72
N PHE A 80 8.04 4.42 25.88
CA PHE A 80 9.26 3.77 26.34
C PHE A 80 10.21 4.75 27.04
N LEU A 81 10.43 5.93 26.45
CA LEU A 81 11.27 6.98 27.03
C LEU A 81 10.70 7.49 28.36
N ARG A 82 9.39 7.78 28.44
CA ARG A 82 8.75 8.20 29.70
C ARG A 82 8.88 7.15 30.82
N ASN A 83 8.79 5.87 30.47
CA ASN A 83 8.93 4.79 31.44
C ASN A 83 10.38 4.66 31.93
N HIS A 84 11.37 4.86 31.05
CA HIS A 84 12.78 4.85 31.42
C HIS A 84 13.12 6.00 32.38
N ASP A 85 12.70 7.24 32.07
CA ASP A 85 12.91 8.41 32.95
C ASP A 85 12.24 8.23 34.33
N SER A 86 11.08 7.56 34.36
CA SER A 86 10.36 7.29 35.60
C SER A 86 11.03 6.22 36.48
N GLN A 87 11.72 5.26 35.87
CA GLN A 87 12.53 4.26 36.58
C GLN A 87 13.82 4.89 37.13
N GLU A 88 14.46 5.77 36.35
CA GLU A 88 15.67 6.47 36.78
C GLU A 88 15.41 7.33 38.04
N LYS A 89 14.31 8.11 38.04
CA LYS A 89 13.92 8.94 39.19
C LYS A 89 13.56 8.15 40.45
N LYS A 90 13.18 6.88 40.32
CA LYS A 90 12.92 5.99 41.47
C LYS A 90 14.20 5.40 42.06
N HIS A 91 15.27 5.27 41.27
CA HIS A 91 16.55 4.74 41.73
C HIS A 91 17.48 5.81 42.34
N THR A 92 17.23 7.10 42.08
CA THR A 92 18.01 8.21 42.66
C THR A 92 17.43 8.76 43.97
N LYS A 93 16.35 8.18 44.50
CA LYS A 93 15.75 8.51 45.82
C LYS A 93 15.95 7.35 46.78
#